data_AF-B3F967-F1
#
_entry.id   AF-B3F967-F1
#
_cell.length_a   1.000
_cell.length_b   1.000
_cell.length_c   1.000
_cell.angle_alpha   90.00
_cell.angle_beta   90.00
_cell.angle_gamma   90.00
#
_symmetry.space_group_name_H-M   'P 1'
#
loop_
_entity.id
_entity.type
_entity.pdbx_description
1 polymer ?
#
loop_
_entity_poly.entity_id
_entity_poly.type
_entity_poly.pdbx_seq_one_letter_code
_entity_poly.pdbx_strand_id
1 'polypeptide(L)'
;YFSAKIMYGADRLKTPLLRMNDKGEFDKHGKFRPVSWQRASDEMEKAAKKALKASGPEGVAVFASGQYTVMEGYAAQKMMKAGFRSNAIDPNARHCMASAVVGFYQTFGIDEPSGCYDDIEITDTIVTWGSNMAEMHPILWSRVTDRKLSDPDRVKVVNIQTYTHRTCDLGDFNIIFSPSTDLAIWNYIAHEIVYNHPEAIDWDFVKENIVFTAGPVNIGYGMRRKGEKSITPVRPDGSAGKYSAKEMETINHEMAKKVSAKEAPALEPYGYKEGDVMKNNPGTLKHWHISFEEYKKSLAPFTLDYVAKIAKGDPNEPL
;
A
#
# COMPACT_ATOMS: atom_id res chain seq x y z
N TYR A 1 -31.13 -5.42 -7.79
CA TYR A 1 -30.04 -5.61 -6.80
C TYR A 1 -29.32 -6.91 -7.09
N PHE A 2 -28.06 -6.89 -7.54
CA PHE A 2 -27.33 -8.10 -7.95
C PHE A 2 -26.72 -8.89 -6.78
N SER A 3 -26.63 -8.30 -5.58
CA SER A 3 -26.13 -8.98 -4.38
C SER A 3 -26.94 -10.23 -4.03
N ALA A 4 -28.24 -10.24 -4.31
CA ALA A 4 -29.08 -11.42 -4.12
C ALA A 4 -28.67 -12.61 -5.02
N LYS A 5 -27.90 -12.39 -6.09
CA LYS A 5 -27.50 -13.44 -7.05
C LYS A 5 -26.15 -14.09 -6.73
N ILE A 6 -25.27 -13.44 -5.96
CA ILE A 6 -23.86 -13.88 -5.77
C ILE A 6 -23.78 -15.25 -5.09
N MET A 7 -24.83 -15.63 -4.38
CA MET A 7 -24.97 -16.91 -3.71
C MET A 7 -25.48 -18.04 -4.63
N TYR A 8 -25.93 -17.75 -5.84
CA TYR A 8 -26.61 -18.74 -6.70
C TYR A 8 -25.81 -19.07 -7.98
N GLY A 9 -24.49 -18.86 -7.95
CA GLY A 9 -23.60 -19.41 -8.99
C GLY A 9 -23.77 -20.93 -9.11
N ALA A 10 -23.90 -21.42 -10.33
CA ALA A 10 -24.22 -22.84 -10.61
C ALA A 10 -23.11 -23.80 -10.12
N ASP A 11 -21.89 -23.30 -10.00
CA ASP A 11 -20.65 -23.98 -9.66
C ASP A 11 -20.23 -23.81 -8.18
N ARG A 12 -21.14 -23.32 -7.33
CA ARG A 12 -20.89 -23.24 -5.88
C ARG A 12 -20.40 -24.59 -5.34
N LEU A 13 -19.25 -24.58 -4.65
CA LEU A 13 -18.69 -25.78 -4.01
C LEU A 13 -19.65 -26.31 -2.94
N LYS A 14 -20.01 -27.59 -3.03
CA LYS A 14 -20.96 -28.26 -2.11
C LYS A 14 -20.33 -29.34 -1.24
N THR A 15 -19.16 -29.83 -1.63
CA THR A 15 -18.43 -30.92 -0.94
C THR A 15 -16.94 -30.61 -0.92
N PRO A 16 -16.19 -31.05 0.10
CA PRO A 16 -14.73 -31.02 0.08
C PRO A 16 -14.18 -31.76 -1.15
N LEU A 17 -13.11 -31.22 -1.73
CA LEU A 17 -12.43 -31.80 -2.89
C LEU A 17 -10.96 -32.07 -2.53
N LEU A 18 -10.50 -33.29 -2.78
CA LEU A 18 -9.11 -33.71 -2.55
C LEU A 18 -8.47 -34.13 -3.88
N ARG A 19 -7.21 -33.75 -4.11
CA ARG A 19 -6.44 -34.27 -5.25
C ARG A 19 -6.04 -35.72 -4.97
N MET A 20 -6.45 -36.62 -5.85
CA MET A 20 -6.22 -38.05 -5.66
C MET A 20 -5.71 -38.75 -6.92
N ASN A 21 -4.91 -39.79 -6.72
CA ASN A 21 -4.55 -40.76 -7.74
C ASN A 21 -5.72 -41.76 -7.98
N ASP A 22 -5.53 -42.72 -8.89
CA ASP A 22 -6.58 -43.71 -9.21
C ASP A 22 -6.88 -44.69 -8.09
N LYS A 23 -5.99 -44.82 -7.10
CA LYS A 23 -6.18 -45.65 -5.90
C LYS A 23 -6.94 -44.92 -4.79
N GLY A 24 -7.30 -43.65 -4.98
CA GLY A 24 -7.98 -42.82 -3.97
C GLY A 24 -7.05 -42.26 -2.88
N GLU A 25 -5.74 -42.31 -3.10
CA GLU A 25 -4.74 -41.75 -2.19
C GLU A 25 -4.46 -40.29 -2.55
N PHE A 26 -4.08 -39.46 -1.57
CA PHE A 26 -3.66 -38.09 -1.83
C PHE A 26 -2.47 -38.06 -2.79
N ASP A 27 -2.58 -37.26 -3.85
CA ASP A 27 -1.53 -37.02 -4.83
C ASP A 27 -1.53 -35.55 -5.25
N LYS A 28 -0.38 -34.87 -5.13
CA LYS A 28 -0.22 -33.45 -5.49
C LYS A 28 -0.52 -33.19 -6.97
N HIS A 29 -0.31 -34.18 -7.83
CA HIS A 29 -0.57 -34.10 -9.28
C HIS A 29 -1.90 -34.76 -9.68
N GLY A 30 -2.63 -35.32 -8.71
CA GLY A 30 -3.94 -35.94 -8.92
C GLY A 30 -5.04 -34.94 -9.30
N LYS A 31 -6.14 -35.48 -9.83
CA LYS A 31 -7.37 -34.73 -10.12
C LYS A 31 -8.20 -34.57 -8.85
N PHE A 32 -8.93 -33.47 -8.73
CA PHE A 32 -9.88 -33.29 -7.64
C PHE A 32 -11.01 -34.32 -7.73
N ARG A 33 -11.32 -34.99 -6.62
CA ARG A 33 -12.51 -35.81 -6.47
C ARG A 33 -13.15 -35.52 -5.09
N PRO A 34 -14.47 -35.69 -4.94
CA PRO A 34 -15.18 -35.40 -3.69
C PRO A 34 -14.75 -36.35 -2.57
N VAL A 35 -14.68 -35.83 -1.35
CA VAL A 35 -14.42 -36.58 -0.12
C VAL A 35 -15.33 -36.10 1.01
N SER A 36 -15.45 -36.90 2.08
CA SER A 36 -16.15 -36.46 3.29
C SER A 36 -15.35 -35.38 4.03
N TRP A 37 -16.04 -34.62 4.88
CA TRP A 37 -15.38 -33.66 5.78
C TRP A 37 -14.33 -34.32 6.67
N GLN A 38 -14.65 -35.48 7.26
CA GLN A 38 -13.69 -36.24 8.07
C GLN A 38 -12.40 -36.53 7.29
N ARG A 39 -12.51 -37.04 6.06
CA ARG A 39 -11.35 -37.35 5.22
C ARG A 39 -10.51 -36.11 4.88
N ALA A 40 -11.17 -34.98 4.62
CA ALA A 40 -10.47 -33.71 4.38
C ALA A 40 -9.71 -33.24 5.63
N SER A 41 -10.35 -33.28 6.79
CA SER A 41 -9.74 -32.92 8.08
C SER A 41 -8.57 -33.83 8.45
N ASP A 42 -8.68 -35.15 8.24
CA ASP A 42 -7.59 -36.10 8.51
C ASP A 42 -6.33 -35.79 7.68
N GLU A 43 -6.50 -35.47 6.39
CA GLU A 43 -5.38 -35.11 5.51
C GLU A 43 -4.77 -33.75 5.90
N MET A 44 -5.59 -32.77 6.29
CA MET A 44 -5.11 -31.49 6.82
C MET A 44 -4.32 -31.68 8.11
N GLU A 45 -4.81 -32.50 9.04
CA GLU A 45 -4.13 -32.80 10.30
C GLU A 45 -2.78 -33.48 10.05
N LYS A 46 -2.75 -34.50 9.20
CA LYS A 46 -1.52 -35.22 8.83
C LYS A 46 -0.48 -34.27 8.22
N ALA A 47 -0.91 -33.39 7.30
CA ALA A 47 -0.03 -32.42 6.66
C ALA A 47 0.49 -31.37 7.66
N ALA A 48 -0.39 -30.81 8.49
CA ALA A 48 -0.04 -29.82 9.50
C ALA A 48 0.93 -30.39 10.53
N LYS A 49 0.66 -31.58 11.09
CA LYS A 49 1.58 -32.26 12.02
C LYS A 49 2.94 -32.53 11.40
N LYS A 50 2.99 -32.96 10.14
CA LYS A 50 4.25 -33.16 9.40
C LYS A 50 5.04 -31.86 9.26
N ALA A 51 4.38 -30.77 8.88
CA ALA A 51 5.01 -29.46 8.69
C ALA A 51 5.50 -28.88 10.03
N LEU A 52 4.68 -28.93 11.08
CA LEU A 52 5.04 -28.50 12.43
C LEU A 52 6.25 -29.27 12.97
N LYS A 53 6.30 -30.60 12.77
CA LYS A 53 7.44 -31.42 13.18
C LYS A 53 8.73 -31.07 12.42
N ALA A 54 8.64 -30.73 11.14
CA ALA A 54 9.79 -30.48 10.28
C ALA A 54 10.33 -29.04 10.39
N SER A 55 9.45 -28.06 10.58
CA SER A 55 9.79 -26.63 10.46
C SER A 55 9.34 -25.78 11.64
N GLY A 56 8.77 -26.40 12.69
CA GLY A 56 8.23 -25.68 13.84
C GLY A 56 6.95 -24.89 13.51
N PRO A 57 6.56 -23.93 14.36
CA PRO A 57 5.33 -23.15 14.22
C PRO A 57 5.12 -22.47 12.86
N GLU A 58 6.20 -21.97 12.24
CA GLU A 58 6.13 -21.28 10.94
C GLU A 58 6.00 -22.24 9.75
N GLY A 59 6.01 -23.56 9.98
CA GLY A 59 5.71 -24.57 8.96
C GLY A 59 4.25 -24.58 8.50
N VAL A 60 3.35 -23.93 9.25
CA VAL A 60 1.93 -23.73 8.90
C VAL A 60 1.61 -22.24 8.85
N ALA A 61 0.75 -21.85 7.90
CA ALA A 61 0.38 -20.45 7.69
C ALA A 61 -1.09 -20.32 7.30
N VAL A 62 -1.66 -19.14 7.57
CA VAL A 62 -3.02 -18.76 7.14
C VAL A 62 -2.94 -17.47 6.34
N PHE A 63 -3.44 -17.51 5.10
CA PHE A 63 -3.70 -16.29 4.33
C PHE A 63 -5.16 -15.87 4.56
N ALA A 64 -5.35 -14.89 5.45
CA ALA A 64 -6.66 -14.47 5.93
C ALA A 64 -7.34 -13.48 4.97
N SER A 65 -8.53 -12.99 5.33
CA SER A 65 -9.24 -12.01 4.50
C SER A 65 -9.90 -10.92 5.34
N GLY A 66 -9.90 -9.68 4.85
CA GLY A 66 -10.73 -8.59 5.36
C GLY A 66 -12.24 -8.78 5.09
N GLN A 67 -12.61 -9.80 4.32
CA GLN A 67 -14.01 -10.19 4.08
C GLN A 67 -14.51 -11.23 5.09
N TYR A 68 -13.67 -11.65 6.03
CA TYR A 68 -14.12 -12.44 7.16
C TYR A 68 -15.08 -11.64 8.03
N THR A 69 -15.99 -12.33 8.69
CA THR A 69 -16.62 -11.76 9.87
C THR A 69 -15.54 -11.48 10.93
N VAL A 70 -15.80 -10.53 11.82
CA VAL A 70 -14.89 -10.21 12.94
C VAL A 70 -14.57 -11.47 13.75
N MET A 71 -15.57 -12.33 13.99
CA MET A 71 -15.43 -13.55 14.77
C MET A 71 -14.54 -14.59 14.08
N GLU A 72 -14.66 -14.78 12.76
CA GLU A 72 -13.78 -15.67 12.00
C GLU A 72 -12.32 -15.19 12.03
N GLY A 73 -12.11 -13.88 11.85
CA GLY A 73 -10.78 -13.26 11.96
C GLY A 73 -10.16 -13.48 13.34
N TYR A 74 -10.94 -13.23 14.41
CA TYR A 74 -10.51 -13.43 15.78
C TYR A 74 -10.18 -14.91 16.09
N ALA A 75 -11.02 -15.84 15.63
CA ALA A 75 -10.79 -17.27 15.80
C ALA A 75 -9.51 -17.72 15.08
N ALA A 76 -9.29 -17.29 13.83
CA ALA A 76 -8.08 -17.60 13.06
C ALA A 76 -6.82 -17.04 13.73
N GLN A 77 -6.89 -15.81 14.25
CA GLN A 77 -5.79 -15.19 15.00
C GLN A 77 -5.46 -15.98 16.27
N LYS A 78 -6.46 -16.40 17.07
CA LYS A 78 -6.22 -17.23 18.26
C LYS A 78 -5.66 -18.60 17.90
N MET A 79 -6.20 -19.25 16.87
CA MET A 79 -5.71 -20.54 16.39
C MET A 79 -4.22 -20.44 16.02
N MET A 80 -3.83 -19.44 15.24
CA MET A 80 -2.45 -19.28 14.78
C MET A 80 -1.51 -18.83 15.91
N LYS A 81 -1.83 -17.73 16.58
CA LYS A 81 -0.92 -17.10 17.56
C LYS A 81 -0.88 -17.82 18.90
N ALA A 82 -2.01 -18.28 19.41
CA ALA A 82 -2.08 -18.95 20.72
C ALA A 82 -2.03 -20.48 20.59
N GLY A 83 -2.67 -21.05 19.57
CA GLY A 83 -2.69 -22.50 19.33
C GLY A 83 -1.39 -23.00 18.71
N PHE A 84 -1.16 -22.69 17.44
CA PHE A 84 0.04 -23.13 16.71
C PHE A 84 1.30 -22.33 17.08
N ARG A 85 1.17 -21.26 17.88
CA ARG A 85 2.27 -20.41 18.34
C ARG A 85 3.07 -19.80 17.18
N SER A 86 2.36 -19.41 16.14
CA SER A 86 2.91 -18.89 14.88
C SER A 86 2.33 -17.52 14.56
N ASN A 87 3.19 -16.63 14.06
CA ASN A 87 2.79 -15.34 13.50
C ASN A 87 2.59 -15.40 11.98
N ALA A 88 2.65 -16.59 11.36
CA ALA A 88 2.44 -16.79 9.93
C ALA A 88 0.95 -16.67 9.55
N ILE A 89 0.33 -15.56 9.90
CA ILE A 89 -1.03 -15.18 9.53
C ILE A 89 -1.03 -13.74 9.04
N ASP A 90 -1.46 -13.52 7.80
CA ASP A 90 -1.56 -12.18 7.20
C ASP A 90 -2.75 -12.16 6.24
N PRO A 91 -3.55 -11.07 6.19
CA PRO A 91 -4.73 -11.00 5.35
C PRO A 91 -4.45 -10.44 3.96
N ASN A 92 -5.38 -10.63 3.02
CA ASN A 92 -5.39 -9.88 1.76
C ASN A 92 -5.37 -8.34 1.95
N ALA A 93 -5.83 -7.83 3.11
CA ALA A 93 -5.74 -6.41 3.45
C ALA A 93 -4.30 -5.88 3.51
N ARG A 94 -3.28 -6.75 3.57
CA ARG A 94 -1.87 -6.39 3.32
C ARG A 94 -1.68 -5.68 1.99
N HIS A 95 -2.41 -6.10 0.96
CA HIS A 95 -2.34 -5.53 -0.39
C HIS A 95 -3.22 -4.29 -0.55
N CYS A 96 -3.86 -3.82 0.52
CA CYS A 96 -4.82 -2.72 0.48
C CYS A 96 -4.48 -1.66 1.53
N MET A 97 -4.72 -1.94 2.81
CA MET A 97 -4.72 -0.92 3.86
C MET A 97 -3.38 -0.80 4.62
N ALA A 98 -2.41 -1.70 4.39
CA ALA A 98 -1.19 -1.75 5.19
C ALA A 98 -0.41 -0.42 5.22
N SER A 99 -0.31 0.30 4.10
CA SER A 99 0.36 1.60 4.05
C SER A 99 -0.39 2.67 4.84
N ALA A 100 -1.73 2.66 4.78
CA ALA A 100 -2.56 3.58 5.56
C ALA A 100 -2.41 3.33 7.07
N VAL A 101 -2.47 2.06 7.50
CA VAL A 101 -2.27 1.66 8.91
C VAL A 101 -0.93 2.16 9.45
N VAL A 102 0.15 1.96 8.70
CA VAL A 102 1.49 2.42 9.12
C VAL A 102 1.57 3.94 9.14
N GLY A 103 0.95 4.63 8.16
CA GLY A 103 0.85 6.09 8.17
C GLY A 103 0.12 6.62 9.40
N PHE A 104 -1.03 6.06 9.73
CA PHE A 104 -1.80 6.41 10.93
C PHE A 104 -0.99 6.18 12.21
N TYR A 105 -0.30 5.04 12.36
CA TYR A 105 0.57 4.82 13.51
C TYR A 105 1.74 5.79 13.59
N GLN A 106 2.36 6.15 12.46
CA GLN A 106 3.49 7.08 12.46
C GLN A 106 3.06 8.52 12.74
N THR A 107 1.87 8.93 12.35
CA THR A 107 1.38 10.31 12.54
C THR A 107 0.62 10.49 13.86
N PHE A 108 -0.23 9.53 14.24
CA PHE A 108 -1.18 9.67 15.35
C PHE A 108 -1.00 8.63 16.46
N GLY A 109 -0.20 7.58 16.24
CA GLY A 109 0.00 6.50 17.21
C GLY A 109 -1.19 5.53 17.34
N ILE A 110 -2.28 5.76 16.61
CA ILE A 110 -3.49 4.93 16.56
C ILE A 110 -3.96 4.83 15.10
N ASP A 111 -4.58 3.69 14.76
CA ASP A 111 -5.10 3.40 13.42
C ASP A 111 -6.51 3.99 13.20
N GLU A 112 -6.91 4.01 11.92
CA GLU A 112 -8.20 4.48 11.37
C GLU A 112 -8.42 6.01 11.33
N PRO A 113 -9.27 6.50 10.40
CA PRO A 113 -9.59 7.93 10.29
C PRO A 113 -10.25 8.49 11.56
N SER A 114 -9.92 9.74 11.90
CA SER A 114 -10.57 10.48 12.99
C SER A 114 -11.93 11.08 12.60
N GLY A 115 -12.16 11.30 11.31
CA GLY A 115 -13.42 11.81 10.76
C GLY A 115 -14.44 10.72 10.46
N CYS A 116 -15.54 11.11 9.83
CA CYS A 116 -16.58 10.17 9.40
C CYS A 116 -17.24 10.66 8.10
N TYR A 117 -18.23 9.92 7.59
CA TYR A 117 -18.82 10.29 6.31
C TYR A 117 -19.62 11.59 6.34
N ASP A 118 -20.03 12.07 7.52
CA ASP A 118 -20.77 13.32 7.69
C ASP A 118 -19.93 14.55 7.30
N ASP A 119 -18.60 14.39 7.25
CA ASP A 119 -17.68 15.41 6.74
C ASP A 119 -17.96 15.75 5.26
N ILE A 120 -18.58 14.83 4.50
CA ILE A 120 -18.92 15.04 3.08
C ILE A 120 -19.95 16.17 2.93
N GLU A 121 -20.93 16.27 3.83
CA GLU A 121 -22.01 17.26 3.71
C GLU A 121 -21.59 18.65 4.18
N ILE A 122 -20.52 18.77 4.96
CA ILE A 122 -20.06 20.03 5.55
C ILE A 122 -18.78 20.60 4.92
N THR A 123 -18.13 19.86 4.02
CA THR A 123 -16.92 20.34 3.34
C THR A 123 -17.22 21.34 2.23
N ASP A 124 -16.26 22.22 1.97
CA ASP A 124 -16.25 23.15 0.84
C ASP A 124 -15.30 22.70 -0.28
N THR A 125 -14.37 21.81 0.02
CA THR A 125 -13.39 21.32 -0.96
C THR A 125 -13.20 19.83 -0.80
N ILE A 126 -13.32 19.10 -1.91
CA ILE A 126 -13.05 17.68 -2.02
C ILE A 126 -11.79 17.52 -2.88
N VAL A 127 -10.78 16.84 -2.35
CA VAL A 127 -9.56 16.50 -3.09
C VAL A 127 -9.43 14.99 -3.16
N THR A 128 -9.51 14.42 -4.37
CA THR A 128 -9.31 12.98 -4.59
C THR A 128 -7.86 12.72 -5.00
N TRP A 129 -7.10 12.07 -4.12
CA TRP A 129 -5.72 11.64 -4.39
C TRP A 129 -5.70 10.23 -4.99
N GLY A 130 -5.96 10.13 -6.29
CA GLY A 130 -5.96 8.89 -7.07
C GLY A 130 -7.19 8.00 -6.85
N SER A 131 -8.17 8.48 -6.08
CA SER A 131 -9.37 7.71 -5.73
C SER A 131 -10.41 7.79 -6.85
N ASN A 132 -10.66 6.67 -7.53
CA ASN A 132 -11.78 6.54 -8.44
C ASN A 132 -13.09 6.23 -7.67
N MET A 133 -13.57 7.22 -6.91
CA MET A 133 -14.74 7.06 -6.04
C MET A 133 -16.00 6.68 -6.81
N ALA A 134 -16.17 7.19 -8.04
CA ALA A 134 -17.34 6.91 -8.87
C ALA A 134 -17.56 5.41 -9.12
N GLU A 135 -16.49 4.62 -9.21
CA GLU A 135 -16.56 3.20 -9.51
C GLU A 135 -16.24 2.31 -8.29
N MET A 136 -15.40 2.78 -7.35
CA MET A 136 -14.92 1.98 -6.22
C MET A 136 -15.63 2.31 -4.91
N HIS A 137 -16.21 3.50 -4.77
CA HIS A 137 -16.99 3.92 -3.61
C HIS A 137 -18.28 4.66 -4.00
N PRO A 138 -19.18 4.05 -4.80
CA PRO A 138 -20.21 4.80 -5.53
C PRO A 138 -21.20 5.56 -4.65
N ILE A 139 -21.52 5.04 -3.46
CA ILE A 139 -22.44 5.71 -2.53
C ILE A 139 -21.80 6.93 -1.87
N LEU A 140 -20.49 6.87 -1.55
CA LEU A 140 -19.77 8.04 -1.07
C LEU A 140 -19.65 9.09 -2.17
N TRP A 141 -19.39 8.65 -3.42
CA TRP A 141 -19.36 9.56 -4.56
C TRP A 141 -20.73 10.20 -4.86
N SER A 142 -21.83 9.47 -4.63
CA SER A 142 -23.17 10.04 -4.72
C SER A 142 -23.37 11.17 -3.71
N ARG A 143 -22.85 11.04 -2.48
CA ARG A 143 -22.91 12.10 -1.46
C ARG A 143 -22.04 13.30 -1.82
N VAL A 144 -20.83 13.05 -2.35
CA VAL A 144 -19.96 14.13 -2.88
C VAL A 144 -20.64 14.87 -4.04
N THR A 145 -21.26 14.12 -4.96
CA THR A 145 -22.04 14.68 -6.06
C THR A 145 -23.18 15.55 -5.53
N ASP A 146 -23.93 15.07 -4.54
CA ASP A 146 -25.03 15.82 -3.94
C ASP A 146 -24.54 17.13 -3.29
N ARG A 147 -23.46 17.06 -2.51
CA ARG A 147 -22.82 18.24 -1.90
C ARG A 147 -22.38 19.25 -2.96
N LYS A 148 -21.67 18.80 -3.99
CA LYS A 148 -21.18 19.66 -5.09
C LYS A 148 -22.30 20.28 -5.90
N LEU A 149 -23.33 19.52 -6.26
CA LEU A 149 -24.43 20.03 -7.10
C LEU A 149 -25.42 20.90 -6.32
N SER A 150 -25.51 20.74 -5.00
CA SER A 150 -26.35 21.59 -4.14
C SER A 150 -25.76 22.98 -3.89
N ASP A 151 -24.44 23.15 -4.00
CA ASP A 151 -23.74 24.43 -3.87
C ASP A 151 -22.51 24.50 -4.80
N PRO A 152 -22.70 24.55 -6.13
CA PRO A 152 -21.62 24.39 -7.11
C PRO A 152 -20.65 25.57 -7.17
N ASP A 153 -21.11 26.76 -6.74
CA ASP A 153 -20.31 27.97 -6.70
C ASP A 153 -19.28 27.89 -5.58
N ARG A 154 -19.69 27.44 -4.39
CA ARG A 154 -18.83 27.29 -3.20
C ARG A 154 -18.01 26.01 -3.22
N VAL A 155 -18.65 24.86 -3.47
CA VAL A 155 -18.01 23.56 -3.29
C VAL A 155 -17.10 23.25 -4.48
N LYS A 156 -15.84 22.89 -4.24
CA LYS A 156 -14.88 22.52 -5.30
C LYS A 156 -14.46 21.06 -5.23
N VAL A 157 -14.33 20.43 -6.39
CA VAL A 157 -13.82 19.05 -6.55
C VAL A 157 -12.53 19.10 -7.35
N VAL A 158 -11.43 18.73 -6.71
CA VAL A 158 -10.10 18.58 -7.31
C VAL A 158 -9.79 17.10 -7.41
N ASN A 159 -9.56 16.60 -8.61
CA ASN A 159 -9.13 15.22 -8.83
C ASN A 159 -7.65 15.21 -9.24
N ILE A 160 -6.85 14.39 -8.55
CA ILE A 160 -5.42 14.20 -8.83
C ILE A 160 -5.20 12.72 -9.12
N GLN A 161 -4.91 12.34 -10.36
CA GLN A 161 -4.91 10.93 -10.81
C GLN A 161 -3.87 10.66 -11.90
N THR A 162 -3.58 9.40 -12.18
CA THR A 162 -2.61 9.02 -13.23
C THR A 162 -3.27 8.75 -14.59
N TYR A 163 -4.60 8.68 -14.64
CA TYR A 163 -5.39 8.51 -15.86
C TYR A 163 -6.82 9.03 -15.64
N THR A 164 -7.48 9.48 -16.70
CA THR A 164 -8.87 9.97 -16.63
C THR A 164 -9.85 8.83 -16.40
N HIS A 165 -10.80 9.03 -15.48
CA HIS A 165 -11.87 8.08 -15.14
C HIS A 165 -13.13 8.83 -14.67
N ARG A 166 -14.24 8.13 -14.41
CA ARG A 166 -15.58 8.73 -14.15
C ARG A 166 -15.65 9.73 -12.99
N THR A 167 -14.73 9.65 -12.03
CA THR A 167 -14.64 10.66 -10.95
C THR A 167 -14.28 12.05 -11.52
N CYS A 168 -13.57 12.11 -12.65
CA CYS A 168 -13.20 13.35 -13.34
C CYS A 168 -14.39 14.11 -13.93
N ASP A 169 -15.52 13.43 -14.17
CA ASP A 169 -16.71 14.03 -14.80
C ASP A 169 -17.39 15.09 -13.90
N LEU A 170 -17.12 15.07 -12.58
CA LEU A 170 -17.58 16.07 -11.61
C LEU A 170 -16.49 17.10 -11.24
N GLY A 171 -15.24 16.87 -11.65
CA GLY A 171 -14.10 17.67 -11.20
C GLY A 171 -14.13 19.10 -11.74
N ASP A 172 -13.99 20.09 -10.86
CA ASP A 172 -13.67 21.46 -11.27
C ASP A 172 -12.22 21.53 -11.80
N PHE A 173 -11.33 20.74 -11.20
CA PHE A 173 -9.93 20.61 -11.60
C PHE A 173 -9.58 19.13 -11.72
N ASN A 174 -9.01 18.74 -12.85
CA ASN A 174 -8.56 17.37 -13.10
C ASN A 174 -7.07 17.41 -13.44
N ILE A 175 -6.22 16.87 -12.56
CA ILE A 175 -4.76 16.88 -12.70
C ILE A 175 -4.28 15.48 -13.03
N ILE A 176 -3.74 15.29 -14.23
CA ILE A 176 -3.09 14.04 -14.63
C ILE A 176 -1.60 14.09 -14.30
N PHE A 177 -1.13 13.23 -13.39
CA PHE A 177 0.25 13.22 -12.95
C PHE A 177 1.01 11.92 -13.29
N SER A 178 2.34 12.03 -13.39
CA SER A 178 3.25 10.92 -13.64
C SER A 178 3.28 9.98 -12.43
N PRO A 179 3.18 8.65 -12.58
CA PRO A 179 3.18 7.74 -11.45
C PRO A 179 4.33 7.97 -10.44
N SER A 180 4.00 7.89 -9.15
CA SER A 180 4.91 8.08 -8.01
C SER A 180 5.47 9.49 -7.80
N THR A 181 4.92 10.52 -8.46
CA THR A 181 5.31 11.92 -8.22
C THR A 181 4.30 12.70 -7.38
N ASP A 182 3.23 12.06 -6.92
CA ASP A 182 2.31 12.56 -5.90
C ASP A 182 3.03 13.00 -4.62
N LEU A 183 4.09 12.29 -4.21
CA LEU A 183 4.95 12.70 -3.10
C LEU A 183 5.58 14.08 -3.32
N ALA A 184 5.96 14.42 -4.56
CA ALA A 184 6.48 15.74 -4.87
C ALA A 184 5.37 16.81 -4.84
N ILE A 185 4.14 16.47 -5.25
CA ILE A 185 2.99 17.37 -5.18
C ILE A 185 2.62 17.66 -3.72
N TRP A 186 2.62 16.65 -2.83
CA TRP A 186 2.41 16.86 -1.39
C TRP A 186 3.45 17.80 -0.78
N ASN A 187 4.73 17.61 -1.11
CA ASN A 187 5.79 18.50 -0.64
C ASN A 187 5.72 19.90 -1.29
N TYR A 188 5.22 20.02 -2.52
CA TYR A 188 4.94 21.30 -3.15
C TYR A 188 3.83 22.07 -2.43
N ILE A 189 2.72 21.41 -2.07
CA ILE A 189 1.65 22.06 -1.29
C ILE A 189 2.20 22.55 0.07
N ALA A 190 3.02 21.74 0.74
CA ALA A 190 3.70 22.16 1.95
C ALA A 190 4.67 23.32 1.72
N HIS A 191 5.43 23.31 0.62
CA HIS A 191 6.31 24.42 0.22
C HIS A 191 5.50 25.71 0.04
N GLU A 192 4.38 25.67 -0.68
CA GLU A 192 3.51 26.83 -0.90
C GLU A 192 3.00 27.39 0.44
N ILE A 193 2.51 26.55 1.34
CA ILE A 193 2.07 26.98 2.69
C ILE A 193 3.23 27.59 3.49
N VAL A 194 4.42 26.98 3.47
CA VAL A 194 5.53 27.41 4.34
C VAL A 194 6.29 28.63 3.81
N TYR A 195 6.44 28.76 2.49
CA TYR A 195 7.22 29.81 1.86
C TYR A 195 6.38 30.96 1.30
N ASN A 196 5.25 30.66 0.67
CA ASN A 196 4.47 31.65 -0.08
C ASN A 196 3.19 32.08 0.63
N HIS A 197 2.63 31.20 1.46
CA HIS A 197 1.39 31.41 2.22
C HIS A 197 1.53 31.13 3.72
N PRO A 198 2.57 31.67 4.42
CA PRO A 198 2.78 31.39 5.84
C PRO A 198 1.64 31.87 6.74
N GLU A 199 0.78 32.76 6.25
CA GLU A 199 -0.47 33.18 6.90
C GLU A 199 -1.51 32.07 7.01
N ALA A 200 -1.42 31.02 6.18
CA ALA A 200 -2.30 29.86 6.23
C ALA A 200 -1.94 28.89 7.36
N ILE A 201 -0.80 29.09 8.03
CA ILE A 201 -0.35 28.24 9.14
C ILE A 201 -1.05 28.66 10.43
N ASP A 202 -1.85 27.75 10.99
CA ASP A 202 -2.34 27.88 12.37
C ASP A 202 -1.21 27.55 13.35
N TRP A 203 -0.49 28.60 13.74
CA TRP A 203 0.67 28.48 14.62
C TRP A 203 0.32 28.05 16.04
N ASP A 204 -0.89 28.33 16.52
CA ASP A 204 -1.30 27.92 17.86
C ASP A 204 -1.51 26.41 17.86
N PHE A 205 -2.25 25.89 16.86
CA PHE A 205 -2.40 24.44 16.68
C PHE A 205 -1.06 23.73 16.50
N VAL A 206 -0.16 24.25 15.65
CA VAL A 206 1.16 23.64 15.41
C VAL A 206 1.99 23.58 16.68
N LYS A 207 2.06 24.66 17.47
CA LYS A 207 2.87 24.70 18.69
C LYS A 207 2.33 23.76 19.78
N GLU A 208 1.02 23.60 19.85
CA GLU A 208 0.37 22.78 20.89
C GLU A 208 0.29 21.30 20.52
N ASN A 209 0.13 20.96 19.23
CA ASN A 209 -0.30 19.61 18.82
C ASN A 209 0.65 18.92 17.83
N ILE A 210 1.63 19.61 17.25
CA ILE A 210 2.47 19.06 16.19
C ILE A 210 3.94 18.97 16.62
N VAL A 211 4.58 17.85 16.25
CA VAL A 211 6.03 17.70 16.22
C VAL A 211 6.49 17.43 14.79
N PHE A 212 7.67 17.93 14.44
CA PHE A 212 8.27 17.66 13.13
C PHE A 212 9.26 16.51 13.25
N THR A 213 9.22 15.59 12.29
CA THR A 213 10.12 14.44 12.27
C THR A 213 10.68 14.18 10.87
N ALA A 214 11.83 13.53 10.81
CA ALA A 214 12.43 13.04 9.57
C ALA A 214 12.69 11.53 9.65
N GLY A 215 12.68 10.87 8.48
CA GLY A 215 12.99 9.46 8.32
C GLY A 215 14.07 9.21 7.25
N PRO A 216 14.56 7.97 7.12
CA PRO A 216 15.56 7.60 6.12
C PRO A 216 14.99 7.58 4.69
N VAL A 217 15.78 8.00 3.69
CA VAL A 217 15.37 8.10 2.27
C VAL A 217 15.73 6.88 1.41
N ASN A 218 16.65 6.01 1.87
CA ASN A 218 17.22 4.89 1.10
C ASN A 218 16.74 3.53 1.62
N ILE A 219 15.43 3.34 1.76
CA ILE A 219 14.82 2.16 2.41
C ILE A 219 14.57 0.95 1.49
N GLY A 220 14.88 1.07 0.21
CA GLY A 220 14.63 0.02 -0.80
C GLY A 220 13.15 -0.18 -1.13
N TYR A 221 12.82 -1.26 -1.84
CA TYR A 221 11.47 -1.51 -2.37
C TYR A 221 10.88 -2.86 -1.96
N GLY A 222 11.38 -3.43 -0.85
CA GLY A 222 10.80 -4.65 -0.25
C GLY A 222 11.22 -5.96 -0.91
N MET A 223 12.21 -5.97 -1.81
CA MET A 223 12.75 -7.22 -2.36
C MET A 223 13.70 -7.95 -1.40
N ARG A 224 14.02 -9.18 -1.80
CA ARG A 224 14.95 -10.07 -1.11
C ARG A 224 16.34 -9.47 -1.02
N ARG A 225 17.04 -9.72 0.08
CA ARG A 225 18.39 -9.22 0.33
C ARG A 225 19.42 -10.34 0.41
N LYS A 226 20.67 -9.98 0.09
CA LYS A 226 21.83 -10.89 0.13
C LYS A 226 21.88 -11.66 1.46
N GLY A 227 22.05 -12.97 1.38
CA GLY A 227 22.14 -13.86 2.54
C GLY A 227 20.80 -14.45 2.99
N GLU A 228 19.67 -14.02 2.44
CA GLU A 228 18.40 -14.72 2.65
C GLU A 228 18.45 -16.13 2.07
N LYS A 229 17.89 -17.09 2.83
CA LYS A 229 17.82 -18.52 2.43
C LYS A 229 17.17 -18.72 1.06
N SER A 230 16.22 -17.86 0.71
CA SER A 230 15.43 -17.93 -0.53
C SER A 230 16.24 -17.64 -1.81
N ILE A 231 17.35 -16.90 -1.69
CA ILE A 231 18.27 -16.54 -2.79
C ILE A 231 19.68 -17.08 -2.54
N THR A 232 19.79 -18.16 -1.76
CA THR A 232 21.07 -18.83 -1.48
C THR A 232 20.98 -20.29 -1.94
N PRO A 233 22.00 -20.86 -2.60
CA PRO A 233 23.25 -20.22 -3.02
C PRO A 233 23.07 -19.30 -4.24
N VAL A 234 23.99 -18.35 -4.39
CA VAL A 234 24.18 -17.58 -5.64
C VAL A 234 25.14 -18.36 -6.53
N ARG A 235 24.76 -18.57 -7.79
CA ARG A 235 25.51 -19.34 -8.78
C ARG A 235 26.33 -18.41 -9.70
N PRO A 236 27.39 -18.89 -10.36
CA PRO A 236 28.24 -18.06 -11.23
C PRO A 236 27.52 -17.39 -12.41
N ASP A 237 26.40 -17.98 -12.86
CA ASP A 237 25.55 -17.43 -13.92
C ASP A 237 24.65 -16.27 -13.44
N GLY A 238 24.75 -15.88 -12.15
CA GLY A 238 23.95 -14.82 -11.54
C GLY A 238 22.59 -15.28 -11.02
N SER A 239 22.20 -16.54 -11.24
CA SER A 239 20.98 -17.11 -10.67
C SER A 239 21.15 -17.42 -9.18
N ALA A 240 20.05 -17.43 -8.40
CA ALA A 240 20.15 -17.59 -6.96
C ALA A 240 18.95 -18.32 -6.35
N GLY A 241 19.21 -19.29 -5.47
CA GLY A 241 18.16 -20.14 -4.90
C GLY A 241 17.31 -20.78 -6.00
N LYS A 242 16.00 -20.46 -6.03
CA LYS A 242 15.05 -20.90 -7.08
C LYS A 242 14.89 -19.94 -8.26
N TYR A 243 15.53 -18.78 -8.23
CA TYR A 243 15.36 -17.71 -9.21
C TYR A 243 16.45 -17.79 -10.28
N SER A 244 16.05 -17.53 -11.52
CA SER A 244 16.94 -17.35 -12.68
C SER A 244 17.78 -16.08 -12.57
N ALA A 245 18.83 -15.97 -13.39
CA ALA A 245 19.66 -14.77 -13.45
C ALA A 245 18.84 -13.52 -13.82
N LYS A 246 17.86 -13.67 -14.73
CA LYS A 246 16.97 -12.59 -15.15
C LYS A 246 16.05 -12.11 -14.03
N GLU A 247 15.51 -13.03 -13.21
CA GLU A 247 14.72 -12.64 -12.02
C GLU A 247 15.58 -11.96 -10.96
N MET A 248 16.86 -12.34 -10.85
CA MET A 248 17.80 -11.72 -9.91
C MET A 248 18.23 -10.30 -10.33
N GLU A 249 18.12 -9.95 -11.61
CA GLU A 249 18.45 -8.60 -12.11
C GLU A 249 17.64 -7.51 -11.39
N THR A 250 16.33 -7.70 -11.26
CA THR A 250 15.45 -6.74 -10.56
C THR A 250 15.82 -6.62 -9.09
N ILE A 251 16.05 -7.75 -8.41
CA ILE A 251 16.47 -7.78 -7.00
C ILE A 251 17.79 -7.03 -6.81
N ASN A 252 18.74 -7.22 -7.71
CA ASN A 252 20.05 -6.58 -7.63
C ASN A 252 19.97 -5.06 -7.93
N HIS A 253 19.18 -4.64 -8.91
CA HIS A 253 18.94 -3.22 -9.22
C HIS A 253 18.32 -2.47 -8.04
N GLU A 254 17.47 -3.13 -7.25
CA GLU A 254 16.90 -2.49 -6.06
C GLU A 254 17.88 -2.30 -4.92
N MET A 255 18.98 -3.05 -4.86
CA MET A 255 19.94 -2.92 -3.77
C MET A 255 20.74 -1.61 -3.86
N ALA A 256 20.92 -1.07 -5.06
CA ALA A 256 21.52 0.23 -5.27
C ALA A 256 21.07 0.83 -6.61
N LYS A 257 20.74 2.12 -6.62
CA LYS A 257 20.38 2.85 -7.83
C LYS A 257 21.25 4.08 -8.02
N LYS A 258 21.39 4.53 -9.26
CA LYS A 258 21.93 5.86 -9.55
C LYS A 258 20.82 6.89 -9.34
N VAL A 259 21.12 7.94 -8.59
CA VAL A 259 20.23 9.08 -8.38
C VAL A 259 20.03 9.79 -9.72
N SER A 260 18.79 9.85 -10.20
CA SER A 260 18.47 10.49 -11.47
C SER A 260 18.29 12.01 -11.34
N ALA A 261 18.42 12.75 -12.45
CA ALA A 261 18.10 14.17 -12.52
C ALA A 261 16.69 14.50 -11.99
N LYS A 262 15.74 13.56 -12.14
CA LYS A 262 14.33 13.72 -11.73
C LYS A 262 14.20 13.81 -10.19
N GLU A 263 14.96 13.01 -9.46
CA GLU A 263 14.86 12.91 -7.99
C GLU A 263 15.98 13.65 -7.24
N ALA A 264 17.06 14.04 -7.92
CA ALA A 264 18.21 14.69 -7.29
C ALA A 264 17.84 15.95 -6.48
N PRO A 265 17.00 16.88 -6.97
CA PRO A 265 16.63 18.06 -6.17
C PRO A 265 15.90 17.69 -4.87
N ALA A 266 14.97 16.74 -4.91
CA ALA A 266 14.26 16.26 -3.71
C ALA A 266 15.19 15.54 -2.70
N LEU A 267 16.31 14.99 -3.16
CA LEU A 267 17.27 14.25 -2.32
C LEU A 267 18.47 15.10 -1.87
N GLU A 268 18.65 16.30 -2.42
CA GLU A 268 19.74 17.20 -2.05
C GLU A 268 19.79 17.54 -0.55
N PRO A 269 18.64 17.79 0.15
CA PRO A 269 18.66 18.01 1.59
C PRO A 269 19.23 16.84 2.40
N TYR A 270 19.25 15.64 1.82
CA TYR A 270 19.77 14.41 2.41
C TYR A 270 21.19 14.06 1.93
N GLY A 271 21.83 14.96 1.16
CA GLY A 271 23.22 14.84 0.75
C GLY A 271 23.47 14.03 -0.51
N TYR A 272 22.44 13.74 -1.31
CA TYR A 272 22.58 13.06 -2.59
C TYR A 272 22.55 14.04 -3.77
N LYS A 273 23.33 13.74 -4.81
CA LYS A 273 23.37 14.48 -6.07
C LYS A 273 23.09 13.56 -7.25
N GLU A 274 22.73 14.14 -8.39
CA GLU A 274 22.58 13.38 -9.62
C GLU A 274 23.85 12.58 -9.93
N GLY A 275 23.68 11.31 -10.31
CA GLY A 275 24.76 10.39 -10.62
C GLY A 275 25.34 9.64 -9.41
N ASP A 276 25.06 10.09 -8.18
CA ASP A 276 25.45 9.35 -6.98
C ASP A 276 24.82 7.95 -6.94
N VAL A 277 25.54 7.00 -6.36
CA VAL A 277 25.01 5.64 -6.14
C VAL A 277 24.36 5.59 -4.76
N MET A 278 23.03 5.62 -4.72
CA MET A 278 22.24 5.41 -3.51
C MET A 278 22.13 3.90 -3.24
N LYS A 279 22.79 3.43 -2.18
CA LYS A 279 22.67 2.05 -1.69
C LYS A 279 21.49 1.95 -0.74
N ASN A 280 20.61 0.98 -0.97
CA ASN A 280 19.38 0.82 -0.21
C ASN A 280 19.58 -0.08 1.03
N ASN A 281 19.23 0.47 2.19
CA ASN A 281 19.22 -0.21 3.48
C ASN A 281 17.85 -0.85 3.74
N PRO A 282 17.73 -1.85 4.64
CA PRO A 282 16.44 -2.38 5.04
C PRO A 282 15.55 -1.25 5.55
N GLY A 283 14.30 -1.19 5.06
CA GLY A 283 13.35 -0.20 5.51
C GLY A 283 13.12 -0.28 7.02
N THR A 284 12.96 0.88 7.64
CA THR A 284 12.70 0.99 9.09
C THR A 284 11.60 2.01 9.32
N LEU A 285 10.87 1.87 10.43
CA LEU A 285 9.93 2.89 10.91
C LEU A 285 10.62 3.96 11.78
N LYS A 286 11.95 3.97 11.82
CA LYS A 286 12.70 4.95 12.61
C LYS A 286 12.50 6.34 12.04
N HIS A 287 12.24 7.27 12.95
CA HIS A 287 12.18 8.68 12.69
C HIS A 287 12.80 9.42 13.88
N TRP A 288 13.20 10.67 13.69
CA TRP A 288 13.77 11.51 14.73
C TRP A 288 13.16 12.90 14.66
N HIS A 289 13.08 13.59 15.80
CA HIS A 289 12.58 14.96 15.86
C HIS A 289 13.52 15.91 15.11
N ILE A 290 12.91 16.85 14.40
CA ILE A 290 13.58 17.97 13.75
C ILE A 290 12.86 19.26 14.16
N SER A 291 13.54 20.39 13.99
CA SER A 291 12.91 21.70 14.12
C SER A 291 12.02 22.03 12.91
N PHE A 292 11.11 23.01 13.09
CA PHE A 292 10.37 23.57 11.96
C PHE A 292 11.30 24.15 10.88
N GLU A 293 12.42 24.75 11.26
CA GLU A 293 13.39 25.31 10.30
C GLU A 293 14.07 24.23 9.46
N GLU A 294 14.38 23.07 10.06
CA GLU A 294 14.88 21.91 9.31
C GLU A 294 13.83 21.35 8.37
N TYR A 295 12.57 21.25 8.82
CA TYR A 295 11.44 20.87 7.98
C TYR A 295 11.28 21.83 6.80
N LYS A 296 11.24 23.14 7.06
CA LYS A 296 11.16 24.20 6.04
C LYS A 296 12.29 24.08 5.03
N LYS A 297 13.54 23.90 5.48
CA LYS A 297 14.70 23.70 4.59
C LYS A 297 14.52 22.48 3.68
N SER A 298 13.92 21.39 4.17
CA SER A 298 13.66 20.19 3.36
C SER A 298 12.65 20.43 2.23
N LEU A 299 11.76 21.42 2.38
CA LEU A 299 10.77 21.78 1.38
C LEU A 299 11.32 22.67 0.27
N ALA A 300 12.47 23.33 0.47
CA ALA A 300 13.02 24.31 -0.48
C ALA A 300 13.12 23.82 -1.94
N PRO A 301 13.46 22.55 -2.25
CA PRO A 301 13.54 22.07 -3.63
C PRO A 301 12.18 21.95 -4.34
N PHE A 302 11.08 21.84 -3.59
CA PHE A 302 9.75 21.56 -4.13
C PHE A 302 9.05 22.83 -4.62
N THR A 303 9.67 23.54 -5.57
CA THR A 303 9.07 24.69 -6.25
C THR A 303 8.11 24.24 -7.36
N LEU A 304 7.26 25.15 -7.84
CA LEU A 304 6.38 24.88 -8.98
C LEU A 304 7.15 24.40 -10.21
N ASP A 305 8.23 25.08 -10.58
CA ASP A 305 9.07 24.73 -11.74
C ASP A 305 9.63 23.30 -11.66
N TYR A 306 10.09 22.89 -10.46
CA TYR A 306 10.61 21.54 -10.26
C TYR A 306 9.48 20.52 -10.31
N VAL A 307 8.41 20.73 -9.53
CA VAL A 307 7.37 19.73 -9.35
C VAL A 307 6.51 19.57 -10.59
N ALA A 308 6.09 20.65 -11.25
CA ALA A 308 5.35 20.57 -12.52
C ALA A 308 6.12 19.78 -13.58
N LYS A 309 7.44 20.03 -13.71
CA LYS A 309 8.30 19.32 -14.66
C LYS A 309 8.35 17.81 -14.42
N ILE A 310 8.45 17.38 -13.17
CA ILE A 310 8.57 15.95 -12.86
C ILE A 310 7.22 15.25 -12.75
N ALA A 311 6.18 15.98 -12.39
CA ALA A 311 4.85 15.45 -12.11
C ALA A 311 3.91 15.48 -13.30
N LYS A 312 4.21 16.23 -14.37
CA LYS A 312 3.41 16.22 -15.60
C LYS A 312 3.09 14.79 -16.07
N GLY A 313 1.80 14.45 -16.11
CA GLY A 313 1.30 13.14 -16.49
C GLY A 313 0.71 13.08 -17.90
N ASP A 314 0.05 14.14 -18.36
CA ASP A 314 -0.41 14.23 -19.75
C ASP A 314 0.69 14.84 -20.64
N PRO A 315 1.24 14.10 -21.62
CA PRO A 315 2.27 14.64 -22.50
C PRO A 315 1.80 15.86 -23.32
N ASN A 316 0.49 16.01 -23.56
CA ASN A 316 -0.10 17.06 -24.38
C ASN A 316 -0.38 18.37 -23.62
N GLU A 317 -0.41 18.34 -22.30
CA GLU A 317 -0.58 19.55 -21.50
C GLU A 317 0.69 20.42 -21.54
N PRO A 318 0.59 21.76 -21.54
CA PRO A 318 1.76 22.61 -21.35
C PRO A 318 2.37 22.37 -19.95
N LEU A 319 3.65 22.76 -19.80
CA LEU A 319 4.27 22.89 -18.47
C LEU A 319 3.78 24.14 -17.78
#